data_AF-A0A3B8S2T1-F1
#
_entry.id   AF-A0A3B8S2T1-F1
#
_cell.length_a   1.000
_cell.length_b   1.000
_cell.length_c   1.000
_cell.angle_alpha   90.00
_cell.angle_beta   90.00
_cell.angle_gamma   90.00
#
_symmetry.space_group_name_H-M   'P 1'
#
loop_
_entity.id
_entity.type
_entity.pdbx_description
1 polymer ?
#
loop_
_entity_poly.entity_id
_entity_poly.type
_entity_poly.pdbx_seq_one_letter_code
_entity_poly.pdbx_strand_id
1 'polypeptide(L)'
;MNYLIDSNIIIYSCIPDYTFITDFILENLPLTSIISKIEVLGYNKLATKDLTKIEALFSILNTLWAFRRCCIQSNRTSKKLQA
;
A
#
# COMPACT_ATOMS: atom_id res chain seq x y z
N MET A 1 -6.36 -15.29 -7.18
CA MET A 1 -6.73 -14.70 -5.87
C MET A 1 -6.28 -13.25 -5.90
N ASN A 2 -7.11 -12.29 -5.49
CA ASN A 2 -6.71 -10.88 -5.42
C ASN A 2 -6.39 -10.52 -3.98
N TYR A 3 -5.13 -10.22 -3.70
CA TYR A 3 -4.68 -9.72 -2.40
C TYR A 3 -4.82 -8.19 -2.35
N LEU A 4 -5.14 -7.64 -1.18
CA LEU A 4 -5.05 -6.20 -0.91
C LEU A 4 -3.83 -5.98 0.00
N ILE A 5 -2.87 -5.19 -0.45
CA ILE A 5 -1.65 -4.90 0.32
C ILE A 5 -1.71 -3.52 0.98
N ASP A 6 -1.10 -3.44 2.16
CA ASP A 6 -0.98 -2.25 3.00
C ASP A 6 0.27 -1.43 2.63
N SER A 7 0.31 -0.15 3.02
CA SER A 7 1.43 0.76 2.84
C SER A 7 2.73 0.20 3.40
N ASN A 8 2.70 -0.49 4.54
CA ASN A 8 3.89 -1.10 5.13
C ASN A 8 4.56 -2.12 4.20
N ILE A 9 3.80 -3.01 3.56
CA ILE A 9 4.35 -4.02 2.65
C ILE A 9 5.03 -3.34 1.45
N ILE A 10 4.44 -2.24 0.96
CA ILE A 10 5.01 -1.45 -0.13
C ILE A 10 6.31 -0.77 0.32
N ILE A 11 6.37 -0.21 1.53
CA ILE A 11 7.59 0.39 2.08
C ILE A 11 8.71 -0.65 2.21
N TYR A 12 8.40 -1.83 2.74
CA TYR A 12 9.40 -2.91 2.89
C TYR A 12 9.92 -3.42 1.55
N SER A 13 9.13 -3.38 0.47
CA SER A 13 9.59 -3.78 -0.88
C SER A 13 10.77 -2.93 -1.40
N CYS A 14 11.00 -1.75 -0.81
CA CYS A 14 12.11 -0.88 -1.19
C CYS A 14 13.40 -1.17 -0.43
N ILE A 15 13.31 -1.94 0.65
CA ILE A 15 14.46 -2.29 1.49
C ILE A 15 15.15 -3.52 0.86
N PRO A 16 16.47 -3.44 0.57
CA PRO A 16 17.21 -4.52 -0.10
C PRO A 16 17.14 -5.88 0.60
N ASP A 17 16.97 -5.90 1.91
CA ASP A 17 16.93 -7.13 2.71
C ASP A 17 15.62 -7.93 2.52
N TYR A 18 14.61 -7.34 1.87
CA TYR A 18 13.29 -7.93 1.68
C TYR A 18 12.91 -8.11 0.20
N THR A 19 13.85 -8.57 -0.63
CA THR A 19 13.61 -8.81 -2.08
C THR A 19 12.41 -9.71 -2.36
N PHE A 20 12.16 -10.71 -1.50
CA PHE A 20 11.02 -11.62 -1.64
C PHE A 20 9.65 -10.91 -1.65
N ILE A 21 9.54 -9.72 -1.05
CA ILE A 21 8.31 -8.93 -1.08
C ILE A 21 8.10 -8.36 -2.48
N THR A 22 9.16 -7.85 -3.09
CA THR A 22 9.11 -7.33 -4.46
C THR A 22 8.78 -8.46 -5.44
N ASP A 23 9.39 -9.63 -5.27
CA ASP A 23 9.08 -10.81 -6.08
C ASP A 23 7.60 -11.21 -5.93
N PHE A 24 7.10 -11.28 -4.70
CA PHE A 24 5.68 -11.55 -4.43
C PHE A 24 4.74 -10.55 -5.12
N ILE A 25 5.06 -9.25 -5.05
CA ILE A 25 4.25 -8.19 -5.66
C ILE A 25 4.25 -8.31 -7.20
N LEU A 26 5.41 -8.60 -7.80
CA LEU A 26 5.53 -8.74 -9.26
C LEU A 26 4.84 -10.01 -9.77
N GLU A 27 4.91 -11.11 -9.03
CA GLU A 27 4.27 -12.38 -9.40
C GLU A 27 2.74 -12.33 -9.27
N ASN A 28 2.22 -11.65 -8.24
CA ASN A 28 0.81 -11.72 -7.89
C ASN A 28 0.00 -10.47 -8.26
N LEU A 29 0.66 -9.35 -8.58
CA LEU A 29 0.06 -8.06 -8.93
C LEU A 29 -1.13 -7.69 -8.01
N PRO A 30 -0.90 -7.57 -6.69
CA PRO A 30 -1.96 -7.30 -5.74
C PRO A 30 -2.63 -5.94 -5.96
N LEU A 31 -3.82 -5.80 -5.40
CA LEU A 31 -4.53 -4.52 -5.33
C LEU A 31 -3.94 -3.68 -4.20
N THR A 32 -3.94 -2.36 -4.37
CA THR A 32 -3.59 -1.39 -3.32
C THR A 32 -4.70 -0.36 -3.16
N SER A 33 -4.79 0.31 -2.01
CA SER A 33 -5.76 1.38 -1.80
C SER A 33 -5.16 2.74 -2.13
N ILE A 34 -6.00 3.69 -2.57
CA ILE A 34 -5.57 5.08 -2.78
C ILE A 34 -5.01 5.72 -1.49
N ILE A 35 -5.49 5.28 -0.32
CA ILE A 35 -4.99 5.73 0.99
C ILE A 35 -3.55 5.26 1.17
N SER A 36 -3.28 3.98 0.94
CA SER A 36 -1.92 3.42 1.03
C SER A 36 -0.96 4.13 0.08
N LYS A 37 -1.41 4.46 -1.14
CA LYS A 37 -0.61 5.23 -2.10
C LYS A 37 -0.21 6.61 -1.57
N ILE A 38 -1.14 7.34 -0.95
CA ILE A 38 -0.87 8.66 -0.36
C ILE A 38 0.09 8.52 0.83
N GLU A 39 -0.11 7.54 1.69
CA GLU A 39 0.75 7.29 2.86
C GLU A 39 2.19 6.99 2.46
N VAL A 40 2.38 6.12 1.46
CA VAL A 40 3.71 5.72 1.00
C VAL A 40 4.41 6.88 0.28
N LEU A 41 3.74 7.58 -0.65
CA LEU A 41 4.34 8.71 -1.36
C LEU A 41 4.58 9.92 -0.44
N GLY A 42 3.77 10.08 0.61
CA GLY A 42 3.95 11.09 1.65
C GLY A 42 4.92 10.69 2.76
N TYR A 43 5.56 9.51 2.68
CA TYR A 43 6.46 9.04 3.72
C TYR A 43 7.82 9.77 3.63
N ASN A 44 7.95 10.84 4.43
CA ASN A 44 9.09 11.75 4.45
C ASN A 44 10.47 11.12 4.78
N LYS A 45 10.53 9.84 5.17
CA LYS A 45 11.77 9.12 5.49
C LYS A 45 12.31 8.29 4.33
N LEU A 46 11.66 8.30 3.16
CA LEU A 46 12.17 7.60 1.98
C LEU A 46 13.38 8.31 1.39
N ALA A 47 14.42 7.55 1.04
CA ALA A 47 15.49 8.09 0.21
C ALA A 47 14.93 8.39 -1.19
N THR A 48 15.49 9.39 -1.88
CA THR A 48 15.07 9.78 -3.23
C THR A 48 15.12 8.63 -4.25
N LYS A 49 16.04 7.68 -4.08
CA LYS A 49 16.14 6.46 -4.89
C LYS A 49 14.99 5.47 -4.67
N ASP A 50 14.40 5.47 -3.49
CA ASP A 50 13.29 4.57 -3.15
C ASP A 50 11.96 5.12 -3.67
N LEU A 51 11.80 6.45 -3.73
CA LEU A 51 10.64 7.10 -4.33
C LEU A 51 10.44 6.69 -5.79
N THR A 52 11.50 6.72 -6.61
CA THR A 52 11.39 6.33 -8.03
C THR A 52 10.97 4.87 -8.20
N LYS A 53 11.45 3.97 -7.31
CA LYS A 53 11.05 2.56 -7.31
C LYS A 53 9.57 2.39 -6.93
N ILE A 54 9.13 3.13 -5.91
CA ILE A 54 7.75 3.12 -5.43
C ILE A 54 6.79 3.63 -6.50
N GLU A 55 7.15 4.73 -7.17
CA GLU A 55 6.37 5.28 -8.28
C GLU A 55 6.25 4.27 -9.44
N ALA A 56 7.35 3.62 -9.80
CA ALA A 56 7.34 2.55 -10.80
C ALA A 56 6.44 1.38 -10.35
N LEU A 57 6.50 0.99 -9.07
CA LEU A 57 5.65 -0.06 -8.51
C LEU A 57 4.16 0.31 -8.62
N PHE A 58 3.78 1.52 -8.21
CA PHE A 58 2.39 2.01 -8.30
C PHE A 58 1.90 2.21 -9.74
N SER A 59 2.79 2.30 -10.73
CA SER A 59 2.40 2.33 -12.15
C SER A 59 1.91 0.97 -12.66
N ILE A 60 2.35 -0.11 -12.02
CA ILE A 60 2.01 -1.50 -12.38
C ILE A 60 0.82 -1.99 -11.52
N LEU A 61 0.74 -1.55 -10.27
CA LEU A 61 -0.32 -1.97 -9.35
C LEU A 61 -1.67 -1.31 -9.63
N ASN A 62 -2.73 -2.10 -9.53
CA ASN A 62 -4.09 -1.59 -9.67
C ASN A 62 -4.57 -0.96 -8.35
N THR A 63 -4.83 0.35 -8.39
CA THR A 63 -5.20 1.14 -7.22
C THR A 63 -6.72 1.26 -7.10
N LEU A 64 -7.25 0.77 -5.98
CA LEU A 64 -8.66 0.90 -5.63
C LEU A 64 -8.95 2.27 -5.03
N TRP A 65 -9.98 2.91 -5.57
CA TRP A 65 -10.54 4.12 -5.01
C TRP A 65 -11.38 3.80 -3.77
N ALA A 66 -11.21 4.61 -2.72
CA ALA A 66 -12.01 4.47 -1.51
C ALA A 66 -13.47 4.79 -1.80
N PHE A 67 -14.31 3.75 -1.90
CA PHE A 67 -15.76 3.91 -2.04
C PHE A 67 -16.39 4.28 -0.69
N ARG A 68 -17.48 5.08 -0.68
CA ARG A 68 -18.18 5.56 0.54
C ARG A 68 -18.45 4.47 1.60
N ARG A 69 -18.66 3.22 1.17
CA ARG A 69 -18.93 2.07 2.06
C ARG A 69 -17.72 1.66 2.90
N CYS A 70 -16.49 1.83 2.40
CA CYS A 70 -15.26 1.58 3.15
C CYS A 70 -15.09 2.59 4.30
N CYS A 71 -15.37 3.87 4.06
CA CYS A 71 -15.30 4.91 5.09
C CYS A 71 -16.32 4.69 6.22
N ILE A 72 -17.53 4.23 5.90
CA ILE A 72 -18.56 3.89 6.90
C ILE A 72 -18.10 2.71 7.77
N GLN A 73 -17.49 1.69 7.16
CA GLN A 73 -17.00 0.53 7.89
C GLN A 73 -15.85 0.91 8.84
N SER A 74 -14.88 1.71 8.36
CA SER A 74 -13.78 2.21 9.20
C SER A 74 -14.31 2.95 10.44
N ASN A 75 -15.29 3.85 10.27
CA ASN A 75 -15.92 4.54 11.39
C ASN A 75 -16.68 3.63 12.37
N ARG A 76 -17.26 2.52 11.88
CA ARG A 76 -17.93 1.53 12.74
C ARG A 76 -16.96 0.71 13.56
N THR A 77 -15.82 0.31 12.98
CA THR A 77 -14.76 -0.40 13.70
C THR A 77 -14.09 0.50 14.73
N SER A 78 -13.83 1.77 14.40
CA SER A 78 -13.22 2.72 15.36
C SER A 78 -14.13 3.01 16.55
N LYS A 79 -15.45 3.07 16.35
CA LYS A 79 -16.41 3.22 17.47
C LYS A 79 -16.54 1.96 18.34
N LYS A 80 -16.27 0.77 17.81
CA LYS A 80 -16.28 -0.49 18.58
C LYS A 80 -15.01 -0.72 19.39
N LEU A 81 -13.89 -0.11 19.00
CA LEU A 81 -12.61 -0.20 19.73
C LEU A 81 -12.51 0.80 20.89
N GLN A 82 -13.41 1.78 20.96
CA GLN A 82 -13.49 2.80 22.01
C GLN A 82 -14.62 2.54 23.03
N ALA A 83 -15.29 1.39 22.95
CA ALA A 83 -16.37 0.95 23.84
C ALA A 83 -15.96 -0.34 24.56
#